data_AF-A0A8T3WRC3-F1
#
_entry.id   AF-A0A8T3WRC3-F1
#
_cell.length_a   1.000
_cell.length_b   1.000
_cell.length_c   1.000
_cell.angle_alpha   90.00
_cell.angle_beta   90.00
_cell.angle_gamma   90.00
#
_symmetry.space_group_name_H-M   'P 1'
#
loop_
_entity.id
_entity.type
_entity.pdbx_description
1 polymer ?
#
loop_
_entity_poly.entity_id
_entity_poly.type
_entity_poly.pdbx_seq_one_letter_code
_entity_poly.pdbx_strand_id
1 'polypeptide(L)'
;MEIESSIIETGVDKLVKTIKERGRIALSDAAKELGVSTTVIQEWVDFLEEEGIISVEYKLTKPYLVDRKLNKKEVEEKAKEFTTKKDVFVRKAEFSLSFLEKQADELKNVKAEFDKLKNDLGLDLESVRNELGELERYQQLKEELRRQVEDQRKEAKIRMEEFAKQISTEQKKYWELVSDFKKEQESLIKEKAEAVSLEESERLLNRKLEDLKNMTAMIEKKLSAENTAIKDSESHIQRLGLLTEGIKQRVNEEKIVVEPLIQKSREQEKKVMEIQDKILKKIAENEKSVSSAKSVTGKFKSLFEKKLMAMDLIYKVNKDRDDLEKNLMDLIKKAKSFQLTMRKGDIGKEMVDLEKKFTEVDKKKGIFETELKKLISVFR
;
A
#
# COMPACT_ATOMS: atom_id res chain seq x y z
N MET A 1 -40.17 -29.52 11.11
CA MET A 1 -39.16 -30.30 10.35
C MET A 1 -37.88 -30.20 11.15
N GLU A 2 -37.57 -31.23 11.92
CA GLU A 2 -36.29 -31.34 12.61
C GLU A 2 -35.22 -31.74 11.60
N ILE A 3 -34.09 -31.05 11.63
CA ILE A 3 -32.93 -31.35 10.80
C ILE A 3 -32.22 -32.51 11.49
N GLU A 4 -32.44 -33.74 11.04
CA GLU A 4 -31.54 -34.85 11.39
C GLU A 4 -30.16 -34.51 10.85
N SER A 5 -29.24 -34.23 11.76
CA SER A 5 -27.84 -33.98 11.44
C SER A 5 -27.26 -35.23 10.76
N SER A 6 -26.95 -35.13 9.47
CA SER A 6 -26.27 -36.18 8.72
C SER A 6 -24.91 -36.46 9.35
N ILE A 7 -24.83 -37.47 10.21
CA ILE A 7 -23.57 -38.01 10.71
C ILE A 7 -22.86 -38.64 9.51
N ILE A 8 -21.65 -38.17 9.23
CA ILE A 8 -20.81 -38.73 8.16
C ILE A 8 -20.35 -40.12 8.62
N GLU A 9 -20.98 -41.18 8.09
CA GLU A 9 -20.58 -42.57 8.36
C GLU A 9 -19.37 -42.97 7.49
N THR A 10 -18.31 -43.48 8.13
CA THR A 10 -17.13 -44.02 7.42
C THR A 10 -17.32 -45.49 7.02
N GLY A 11 -16.45 -46.01 6.15
CA GLY A 11 -16.50 -47.42 5.74
C GLY A 11 -16.31 -48.41 6.89
N VAL A 12 -15.52 -48.04 7.90
CA VAL A 12 -15.30 -48.82 9.12
C VAL A 12 -16.58 -48.87 9.98
N ASP A 13 -17.31 -47.75 10.09
CA ASP A 13 -18.57 -47.70 10.84
C ASP A 13 -19.63 -48.61 10.22
N LYS A 14 -19.69 -48.63 8.88
CA LYS A 14 -20.57 -49.54 8.13
C LYS A 14 -20.20 -51.00 8.36
N LEU A 15 -18.91 -51.34 8.36
CA LEU A 15 -18.44 -52.70 8.67
C LEU A 15 -18.88 -53.15 10.07
N VAL A 16 -18.67 -52.32 11.08
CA VAL A 16 -19.08 -52.63 12.46
C VAL A 16 -20.59 -52.80 12.55
N LYS A 17 -21.36 -51.95 11.86
CA LYS A 17 -22.83 -52.05 11.81
C LYS A 17 -23.29 -53.37 11.15
N THR A 18 -22.71 -53.73 10.01
CA THR A 18 -23.01 -55.00 9.32
C THR A 18 -22.71 -56.22 10.19
N ILE A 19 -21.59 -56.21 10.91
CA ILE A 19 -21.21 -57.30 11.83
C ILE A 19 -22.22 -57.39 13.00
N LYS A 20 -22.64 -56.25 13.57
CA LYS A 20 -23.64 -56.22 14.65
C LYS A 20 -25.02 -56.70 14.20
N GLU A 21 -25.46 -56.32 13.01
CA GLU A 21 -26.77 -56.70 12.45
C GLU A 21 -26.83 -58.19 12.11
N ARG A 22 -25.76 -58.75 11.52
CA ARG A 22 -25.71 -60.16 11.12
C ARG A 22 -25.22 -61.09 12.22
N GLY A 23 -24.61 -60.55 13.27
CA GLY A 23 -23.93 -61.28 14.35
C GLY A 23 -22.62 -61.96 13.93
N ARG A 24 -22.54 -62.46 12.68
CA ARG A 24 -21.38 -63.11 12.10
C ARG A 24 -21.39 -62.99 10.58
N ILE A 25 -20.30 -62.52 9.98
CA ILE A 25 -20.17 -62.37 8.52
C ILE A 25 -18.81 -62.88 8.06
N ALA A 26 -18.74 -63.59 6.93
CA ALA A 26 -17.45 -64.00 6.36
C ALA A 26 -16.72 -62.77 5.78
N LEU A 27 -15.39 -62.71 5.91
CA LEU A 27 -14.60 -61.57 5.44
C LEU A 27 -14.83 -61.23 3.96
N SER A 28 -14.95 -62.26 3.12
CA SER A 28 -15.27 -62.12 1.69
C SER A 28 -16.67 -61.54 1.43
N ASP A 29 -17.63 -61.82 2.30
CA ASP A 29 -19.01 -61.37 2.15
C ASP A 29 -19.14 -59.91 2.61
N ALA A 30 -18.42 -59.54 3.68
CA ALA A 30 -18.29 -58.16 4.12
C ALA A 30 -17.64 -57.27 3.04
N ALA A 31 -16.58 -57.77 2.39
CA ALA A 31 -15.93 -57.08 1.28
C ALA A 31 -16.89 -56.81 0.10
N LYS A 32 -17.70 -57.82 -0.27
CA LYS A 32 -18.72 -57.68 -1.33
C LYS A 32 -19.82 -56.69 -0.94
N GLU A 33 -20.29 -56.75 0.30
CA GLU A 33 -21.39 -55.90 0.79
C GLU A 33 -20.99 -54.43 0.90
N LEU A 34 -19.75 -54.14 1.32
CA LEU A 34 -19.23 -52.79 1.45
C LEU A 34 -18.59 -52.24 0.16
N GLY A 35 -18.47 -53.07 -0.88
CA GLY A 35 -17.89 -52.68 -2.16
C GLY A 35 -16.39 -52.36 -2.09
N VAL A 36 -15.66 -52.98 -1.16
CA VAL A 36 -14.22 -52.78 -0.94
C VAL A 36 -13.45 -54.10 -1.10
N SER A 37 -12.16 -54.02 -1.40
CA SER A 37 -11.33 -55.22 -1.57
C SER A 37 -11.18 -55.98 -0.24
N THR A 38 -10.99 -57.30 -0.31
CA THR A 38 -10.77 -58.14 0.86
C THR A 38 -9.54 -57.70 1.65
N THR A 39 -8.52 -57.16 0.99
CA THR A 39 -7.31 -56.61 1.64
C THR A 39 -7.64 -55.41 2.52
N VAL A 40 -8.46 -54.47 2.04
CA VAL A 40 -8.87 -53.29 2.82
C VAL A 40 -9.74 -53.69 4.02
N ILE A 41 -10.65 -54.65 3.83
CA ILE A 41 -11.42 -55.21 4.95
C ILE A 41 -10.49 -55.90 5.95
N GLN A 42 -9.47 -56.63 5.50
CA GLN A 42 -8.51 -57.27 6.40
C GLN A 42 -7.77 -56.22 7.25
N GLU A 43 -7.30 -55.13 6.66
CA GLU A 43 -6.64 -54.03 7.41
C GLU A 43 -7.58 -53.41 8.45
N TRP A 44 -8.86 -53.20 8.10
CA TRP A 44 -9.85 -52.71 9.07
C TRP A 44 -10.12 -53.74 10.16
N VAL A 45 -10.14 -55.03 9.82
CA VAL A 45 -10.38 -56.12 10.75
C VAL A 45 -9.22 -56.27 11.73
N ASP A 46 -7.98 -56.22 11.25
CA ASP A 46 -6.78 -56.28 12.07
C ASP A 46 -6.79 -55.12 13.08
N PHE A 47 -7.09 -53.90 12.62
CA PHE A 47 -7.24 -52.73 13.48
C PHE A 47 -8.39 -52.88 14.51
N LEU A 48 -9.56 -53.36 14.08
CA LEU A 48 -10.71 -53.53 14.97
C LEU A 48 -10.53 -54.71 15.95
N GLU A 49 -9.75 -55.71 15.60
CA GLU A 49 -9.37 -56.84 16.45
C GLU A 49 -8.33 -56.42 17.50
N GLU A 50 -7.34 -55.61 17.11
CA GLU A 50 -6.39 -54.97 18.04
C GLU A 50 -7.11 -54.09 19.08
N GLU A 51 -8.10 -53.30 18.64
CA GLU A 51 -8.95 -52.50 19.53
C GLU A 51 -9.93 -53.37 20.35
N GLY A 52 -10.10 -54.64 19.98
CA GLY A 52 -10.97 -55.61 20.64
C GLY A 52 -12.46 -55.37 20.42
N ILE A 53 -12.81 -54.71 19.31
CA ILE A 53 -14.20 -54.41 18.91
C ILE A 53 -14.83 -55.64 18.26
N ILE A 54 -14.04 -56.38 17.46
CA ILE A 54 -14.46 -57.62 16.81
C ILE A 54 -13.46 -58.73 17.10
N SER A 55 -13.84 -59.97 16.80
CA SER A 55 -12.95 -61.12 16.85
C SER A 55 -13.06 -61.92 15.55
N VAL A 56 -11.93 -62.43 15.08
CA VAL A 56 -11.89 -63.28 13.89
C VAL A 56 -11.98 -64.74 14.29
N GLU A 57 -13.12 -65.37 14.00
CA GLU A 57 -13.30 -66.81 14.18
C GLU A 57 -13.05 -67.56 12.87
N TYR A 58 -12.14 -68.53 12.90
CA TYR A 58 -11.94 -69.44 11.78
C TYR A 58 -12.87 -70.64 11.89
N LYS A 59 -13.75 -70.82 10.89
CA LYS A 59 -14.46 -72.09 10.69
C LYS A 59 -14.01 -72.70 9.38
N LEU A 60 -13.30 -73.83 9.47
CA LEU A 60 -12.55 -74.46 8.36
C LEU A 60 -11.45 -73.51 7.86
N THR A 61 -11.50 -73.09 6.59
CA THR A 61 -10.52 -72.21 5.93
C THR A 61 -11.02 -70.78 5.75
N LYS A 62 -12.21 -70.43 6.27
CA LYS A 62 -12.82 -69.11 6.09
C LYS A 62 -12.81 -68.31 7.39
N PRO A 63 -12.23 -67.09 7.41
CA PRO A 63 -12.33 -66.17 8.55
C PRO A 63 -13.73 -65.56 8.60
N TYR A 64 -14.34 -65.59 9.78
CA TYR A 64 -15.60 -64.94 10.08
C TYR A 64 -15.39 -63.85 11.11
N LEU A 65 -15.95 -62.68 10.84
CA LEU A 65 -15.96 -61.54 11.73
C LEU A 65 -17.15 -61.69 12.66
N VAL A 66 -16.87 -61.70 13.97
CA VAL A 66 -17.88 -61.83 15.02
C VAL A 66 -17.79 -60.64 15.96
N ASP A 67 -18.94 -60.13 16.36
CA ASP A 67 -19.01 -59.09 17.39
C ASP A 67 -18.42 -59.63 18.70
N ARG A 68 -17.29 -59.04 19.14
CA ARG A 68 -16.61 -59.49 20.36
C ARG A 68 -17.40 -58.96 21.55
N LYS A 69 -18.22 -59.82 22.15
CA LYS A 69 -18.85 -59.53 23.44
C LYS A 69 -17.77 -59.56 24.51
N LEU A 70 -17.20 -58.39 24.80
CA LEU A 70 -16.22 -58.21 25.88
C LEU A 70 -16.73 -58.90 27.15
N ASN A 71 -15.93 -59.83 27.67
CA ASN A 71 -16.29 -60.54 28.87
C ASN A 71 -16.28 -59.56 30.05
N LYS A 72 -17.16 -59.74 31.04
CA LYS A 72 -17.27 -58.79 32.18
C LYS A 72 -15.91 -58.51 32.85
N LYS A 73 -15.01 -59.50 32.88
CA LYS A 73 -13.64 -59.38 33.41
C LYS A 73 -12.73 -58.47 32.59
N GLU A 74 -12.77 -58.52 31.26
CA GLU A 74 -11.95 -57.66 30.39
C GLU A 74 -12.42 -56.21 30.45
N VAL A 75 -13.74 -55.99 30.59
CA VAL A 75 -14.31 -54.66 30.82
C VAL A 75 -13.87 -54.11 32.18
N GLU A 76 -13.79 -54.95 33.21
CA GLU A 76 -13.29 -54.56 34.53
C GLU A 76 -11.79 -54.25 34.52
N GLU A 77 -10.96 -55.02 33.80
CA GLU A 77 -9.52 -54.76 33.68
C GLU A 77 -9.23 -53.48 32.88
N LYS A 78 -9.86 -53.29 31.72
CA LYS A 78 -9.75 -52.03 30.95
C LYS A 78 -10.29 -50.84 31.75
N ALA A 79 -11.35 -51.01 32.54
CA ALA A 79 -11.84 -49.98 33.44
C ALA A 79 -10.82 -49.65 34.54
N LYS A 80 -10.14 -50.66 35.12
CA LYS A 80 -9.09 -50.46 36.12
C LYS A 80 -7.85 -49.76 35.55
N GLU A 81 -7.37 -50.18 34.38
CA GLU A 81 -6.27 -49.50 33.67
C GLU A 81 -6.64 -48.05 33.36
N PHE A 82 -7.87 -47.81 32.89
CA PHE A 82 -8.39 -46.47 32.64
C PHE A 82 -8.42 -45.63 33.91
N THR A 83 -8.93 -46.17 35.03
CA THR A 83 -8.91 -45.42 36.31
C THR A 83 -7.49 -45.06 36.73
N THR A 84 -6.53 -45.95 36.51
CA THR A 84 -5.13 -45.72 36.86
C THR A 84 -4.48 -44.65 35.96
N LYS A 85 -4.66 -44.72 34.64
CA LYS A 85 -4.16 -43.70 33.70
C LYS A 85 -4.83 -42.34 33.93
N LYS A 86 -6.14 -42.33 34.23
CA LYS A 86 -6.89 -41.13 34.60
C LYS A 86 -6.34 -40.49 35.88
N ASP A 87 -6.08 -41.28 36.91
CA ASP A 87 -5.55 -40.74 38.17
C ASP A 87 -4.11 -40.19 38.00
N VAL A 88 -3.27 -40.86 37.20
CA VAL A 88 -1.94 -40.34 36.82
C VAL A 88 -2.07 -39.04 36.03
N PHE A 89 -3.02 -38.96 35.10
CA PHE A 89 -3.30 -37.76 34.32
C PHE A 89 -3.76 -36.59 35.20
N VAL A 90 -4.75 -36.83 36.07
CA VAL A 90 -5.29 -35.84 36.99
C VAL A 90 -4.17 -35.32 37.89
N ARG A 91 -3.32 -36.20 38.44
CA ARG A 91 -2.16 -35.80 39.25
C ARG A 91 -1.15 -34.95 38.47
N LYS A 92 -0.87 -35.27 37.19
CA LYS A 92 0.04 -34.45 36.35
C LYS A 92 -0.56 -33.07 36.03
N ALA A 93 -1.86 -33.01 35.78
CA ALA A 93 -2.57 -31.75 35.56
C ALA A 93 -2.61 -30.91 36.85
N GLU A 94 -2.91 -31.54 37.99
CA GLU A 94 -2.87 -30.91 39.32
C GLU A 94 -1.48 -30.42 39.67
N PHE A 95 -0.41 -31.19 39.39
CA PHE A 95 0.96 -30.75 39.59
C PHE A 95 1.31 -29.53 38.71
N SER A 96 0.90 -29.54 37.44
CA SER A 96 1.12 -28.41 36.52
C SER A 96 0.34 -27.17 36.95
N LEU A 97 -0.87 -27.38 37.49
CA LEU A 97 -1.69 -26.32 38.06
C LEU A 97 -1.04 -25.76 39.33
N SER A 98 -0.52 -26.61 40.21
CA SER A 98 0.23 -26.18 41.41
C SER A 98 1.52 -25.42 41.06
N PHE A 99 2.15 -25.75 39.93
CA PHE A 99 3.30 -25.00 39.42
C PHE A 99 2.88 -23.60 38.93
N LEU A 100 1.76 -23.51 38.20
CA LEU A 100 1.19 -22.22 37.79
C LEU A 100 0.72 -21.40 38.99
N GLU A 101 0.14 -22.03 40.01
CA GLU A 101 -0.22 -21.40 41.27
C GLU A 101 1.01 -20.86 41.98
N LYS A 102 2.11 -21.64 42.05
CA LYS A 102 3.37 -21.18 42.62
C LYS A 102 3.96 -20.00 41.84
N GLN A 103 3.93 -20.02 40.51
CA GLN A 103 4.37 -18.88 39.69
C GLN A 103 3.41 -17.69 39.80
N ALA A 104 2.11 -17.92 39.98
CA ALA A 104 1.14 -16.88 40.29
C ALA A 104 1.39 -16.30 41.68
N ASP A 105 1.87 -17.10 42.63
CA ASP A 105 2.27 -16.63 43.95
C ASP A 105 3.59 -15.85 43.90
N GLU A 106 4.55 -16.25 43.08
CA GLU A 106 5.75 -15.43 42.76
C GLU A 106 5.36 -14.10 42.08
N LEU A 107 4.40 -14.13 41.15
CA LEU A 107 3.85 -12.94 40.51
C LEU A 107 3.04 -12.08 41.49
N LYS A 108 2.31 -12.71 42.43
CA LYS A 108 1.63 -12.03 43.54
C LYS A 108 2.63 -11.41 44.49
N ASN A 109 3.80 -12.01 44.72
CA ASN A 109 4.86 -11.42 45.52
C ASN A 109 5.45 -10.19 44.82
N VAL A 110 5.69 -10.26 43.51
CA VAL A 110 6.07 -9.09 42.70
C VAL A 110 4.97 -8.03 42.72
N LYS A 111 3.70 -8.43 42.64
CA LYS A 111 2.55 -7.55 42.78
C LYS A 111 2.42 -6.99 44.20
N ALA A 112 2.79 -7.75 45.22
CA ALA A 112 2.78 -7.34 46.61
C ALA A 112 3.94 -6.39 46.93
N GLU A 113 5.10 -6.54 46.28
CA GLU A 113 6.17 -5.53 46.29
C GLU A 113 5.73 -4.26 45.57
N PHE A 114 5.01 -4.39 44.46
CA PHE A 114 4.35 -3.27 43.79
C PHE A 114 3.22 -2.63 44.65
N ASP A 115 2.47 -3.42 45.40
CA ASP A 115 1.40 -2.96 46.29
C ASP A 115 1.97 -2.43 47.62
N LYS A 116 3.14 -2.88 48.06
CA LYS A 116 3.91 -2.25 49.15
C LYS A 116 4.47 -0.90 48.69
N LEU A 117 5.00 -0.81 47.47
CA LEU A 117 5.33 0.47 46.83
C LEU A 117 4.09 1.39 46.74
N LYS A 118 2.90 0.82 46.52
CA LYS A 118 1.60 1.50 46.55
C LYS A 118 1.11 1.89 47.95
N ASN A 119 1.47 1.13 48.99
CA ASN A 119 1.08 1.39 50.38
C ASN A 119 2.07 2.31 51.10
N ASP A 120 3.35 2.33 50.73
CA ASP A 120 4.30 3.40 51.09
C ASP A 120 3.86 4.75 50.47
N LEU A 121 2.95 4.72 49.48
CA LEU A 121 2.22 5.89 48.98
C LEU A 121 0.91 6.20 49.76
N GLY A 122 0.54 5.40 50.78
CA GLY A 122 -0.46 5.66 51.83
C GLY A 122 -1.96 5.52 51.47
N LEU A 123 -2.60 4.38 51.76
CA LEU A 123 -4.06 4.16 51.58
C LEU A 123 -4.69 3.34 52.74
N ASP A 124 -5.72 3.87 53.40
CA ASP A 124 -6.37 3.36 54.64
C ASP A 124 -7.67 2.59 54.33
N LEU A 125 -7.95 1.42 54.93
CA LEU A 125 -8.89 0.45 54.35
C LEU A 125 -10.40 0.74 54.55
N GLU A 126 -10.76 1.53 55.57
CA GLU A 126 -12.14 1.95 55.82
C GLU A 126 -12.48 3.23 55.04
N SER A 127 -11.46 4.06 54.76
CA SER A 127 -11.52 5.01 53.65
C SER A 127 -11.63 4.24 52.34
N VAL A 128 -10.86 3.17 52.10
CA VAL A 128 -10.94 2.35 50.87
C VAL A 128 -12.32 1.76 50.62
N ARG A 129 -13.15 1.47 51.64
CA ARG A 129 -14.53 1.00 51.40
C ARG A 129 -15.47 2.13 50.94
N ASN A 130 -15.35 3.32 51.55
CA ASN A 130 -16.09 4.50 51.12
C ASN A 130 -15.56 5.02 49.77
N GLU A 131 -14.24 5.06 49.60
CA GLU A 131 -13.55 5.26 48.35
C GLU A 131 -13.87 4.16 47.33
N LEU A 132 -14.20 2.92 47.73
CA LEU A 132 -14.65 1.86 46.81
C LEU A 132 -16.06 2.14 46.30
N GLY A 133 -16.95 2.64 47.17
CA GLY A 133 -18.28 3.11 46.77
C GLY A 133 -18.21 4.38 45.90
N GLU A 134 -17.32 5.31 46.25
CA GLU A 134 -16.98 6.44 45.39
C GLU A 134 -16.30 5.96 44.09
N LEU A 135 -15.44 4.94 44.12
CA LEU A 135 -14.78 4.35 42.95
C LEU A 135 -15.80 3.64 42.06
N GLU A 136 -16.84 3.03 42.61
CA GLU A 136 -17.92 2.44 41.83
C GLU A 136 -18.73 3.54 41.13
N ARG A 137 -19.02 4.65 41.83
CA ARG A 137 -19.61 5.85 41.21
C ARG A 137 -18.68 6.48 40.18
N TYR A 138 -17.38 6.58 40.48
CA TYR A 138 -16.36 7.06 39.54
C TYR A 138 -16.20 6.10 38.38
N GLN A 139 -16.46 4.80 38.55
CA GLN A 139 -16.39 3.81 37.49
C GLN A 139 -17.61 3.92 36.59
N GLN A 140 -18.81 4.14 37.14
CA GLN A 140 -20.00 4.49 36.36
C GLN A 140 -19.82 5.82 35.62
N LEU A 141 -19.35 6.86 36.32
CA LEU A 141 -19.04 8.15 35.72
C LEU A 141 -17.93 8.03 34.68
N LYS A 142 -16.92 7.18 34.90
CA LYS A 142 -15.85 6.89 33.93
C LYS A 142 -16.40 6.18 32.71
N GLU A 143 -17.31 5.22 32.86
CA GLU A 143 -17.93 4.54 31.73
C GLU A 143 -18.88 5.47 30.96
N GLU A 144 -19.64 6.32 31.64
CA GLU A 144 -20.45 7.37 31.00
C GLU A 144 -19.57 8.40 30.29
N LEU A 145 -18.53 8.91 30.96
CA LEU A 145 -17.55 9.82 30.39
C LEU A 145 -16.81 9.16 29.24
N ARG A 146 -16.49 7.86 29.32
CA ARG A 146 -15.89 7.10 28.24
C ARG A 146 -16.81 7.01 27.04
N ARG A 147 -18.11 6.75 27.25
CA ARG A 147 -19.12 6.80 26.19
C ARG A 147 -19.22 8.20 25.58
N GLN A 148 -19.32 9.24 26.40
CA GLN A 148 -19.36 10.63 25.93
C GLN A 148 -18.09 11.01 25.16
N VAL A 149 -16.91 10.61 25.64
CA VAL A 149 -15.63 10.82 24.94
C VAL A 149 -15.59 10.02 23.65
N GLU A 150 -16.12 8.80 23.63
CA GLU A 150 -16.16 7.96 22.43
C GLU A 150 -17.13 8.53 21.38
N ASP A 151 -18.28 9.04 21.81
CA ASP A 151 -19.25 9.71 20.95
C ASP A 151 -18.71 11.07 20.46
N GLN A 152 -18.08 11.87 21.32
CA GLN A 152 -17.37 13.08 20.92
C GLN A 152 -16.22 12.77 19.97
N ARG A 153 -15.49 11.67 20.16
CA ARG A 153 -14.44 11.22 19.23
C ARG A 153 -15.03 10.83 17.88
N LYS A 154 -16.17 10.13 17.85
CA LYS A 154 -16.88 9.80 16.61
C LYS A 154 -17.37 11.06 15.91
N GLU A 155 -18.00 11.97 16.63
CA GLU A 155 -18.48 13.25 16.08
C GLU A 155 -17.31 14.11 15.56
N ALA A 156 -16.24 14.23 16.35
CA ALA A 156 -15.03 14.94 15.94
C ALA A 156 -14.39 14.28 14.71
N LYS A 157 -14.36 12.95 14.63
CA LYS A 157 -13.86 12.21 13.47
C LYS A 157 -14.70 12.51 12.22
N ILE A 158 -16.03 12.49 12.33
CA ILE A 158 -16.94 12.84 11.23
C ILE A 158 -16.68 14.28 10.77
N ARG A 159 -16.61 15.24 11.71
CA ARG A 159 -16.30 16.64 11.38
C ARG A 159 -14.91 16.80 10.75
N MET A 160 -13.91 16.08 11.24
CA MET A 160 -12.56 16.07 10.65
C MET A 160 -12.58 15.52 9.22
N GLU A 161 -13.35 14.47 8.94
CA GLU A 161 -13.52 13.93 7.58
C GLU A 161 -14.26 14.92 6.66
N GLU A 162 -15.27 15.62 7.17
CA GLU A 162 -15.95 16.71 6.44
C GLU A 162 -15.01 17.87 6.14
N PHE A 163 -14.26 18.36 7.13
CA PHE A 163 -13.27 19.40 6.93
C PHE A 163 -12.15 18.97 5.98
N ALA A 164 -11.67 17.72 6.07
CA ALA A 164 -10.68 17.19 5.15
C ALA A 164 -11.22 17.17 3.71
N LYS A 165 -12.49 16.81 3.49
CA LYS A 165 -13.14 16.89 2.18
C LYS A 165 -13.23 18.34 1.70
N GLN A 166 -13.65 19.28 2.55
CA GLN A 166 -13.73 20.70 2.20
C GLN A 166 -12.35 21.27 1.85
N ILE A 167 -11.32 21.00 2.66
CA ILE A 167 -9.94 21.40 2.41
C ILE A 167 -9.46 20.80 1.07
N SER A 168 -9.75 19.54 0.79
CA SER A 168 -9.38 18.91 -0.48
C SER A 168 -10.08 19.58 -1.67
N THR A 169 -11.36 19.94 -1.55
CA THR A 169 -12.07 20.65 -2.61
C THR A 169 -11.53 22.06 -2.83
N GLU A 170 -11.23 22.81 -1.77
CA GLU A 170 -10.65 24.15 -1.87
C GLU A 170 -9.22 24.12 -2.39
N GLN A 171 -8.42 23.12 -2.01
CA GLN A 171 -7.08 22.91 -2.58
C GLN A 171 -7.14 22.63 -4.08
N LYS A 172 -8.13 21.85 -4.56
CA LYS A 172 -8.33 21.62 -5.99
C LYS A 172 -8.69 22.92 -6.72
N LYS A 173 -9.67 23.67 -6.21
CA LYS A 173 -10.05 24.98 -6.76
C LYS A 173 -8.86 25.95 -6.80
N TYR A 174 -8.05 25.98 -5.74
CA TYR A 174 -6.84 26.79 -5.69
C TYR A 174 -5.83 26.38 -6.76
N TRP A 175 -5.59 25.07 -6.95
CA TRP A 175 -4.69 24.58 -8.00
C TRP A 175 -5.18 24.92 -9.41
N GLU A 176 -6.49 24.81 -9.66
CA GLU A 176 -7.12 25.24 -10.92
C GLU A 176 -6.91 26.73 -11.15
N LEU A 177 -7.20 27.57 -10.15
CA LEU A 177 -7.01 29.02 -10.23
C LEU A 177 -5.54 29.40 -10.47
N VAL A 178 -4.59 28.75 -9.79
CA VAL A 178 -3.14 28.96 -10.01
C VAL A 178 -2.73 28.55 -11.43
N SER A 179 -3.29 27.45 -11.94
CA SER A 179 -3.01 27.01 -13.31
C SER A 179 -3.54 28.01 -14.33
N ASP A 180 -4.76 28.51 -14.14
CA ASP A 180 -5.37 29.47 -15.06
C ASP A 180 -4.68 30.84 -14.97
N PHE A 181 -4.31 31.28 -13.77
CA PHE A 181 -3.49 32.48 -13.58
C PHE A 181 -2.15 32.40 -14.34
N LYS A 182 -1.47 31.25 -14.32
CA LYS A 182 -0.23 31.05 -15.07
C LYS A 182 -0.45 31.12 -16.59
N LYS A 183 -1.51 30.48 -17.10
CA LYS A 183 -1.86 30.55 -18.53
C LYS A 183 -2.16 31.99 -18.95
N GLU A 184 -2.92 32.72 -18.14
CA GLU A 184 -3.24 34.12 -18.38
C GLU A 184 -1.98 35.00 -18.35
N GLN A 185 -1.09 34.76 -17.38
CA GLN A 185 0.20 35.44 -17.30
C GLN A 185 1.07 35.19 -18.54
N GLU A 186 1.10 33.95 -19.05
CA GLU A 186 1.80 33.60 -20.28
C GLU A 186 1.16 34.26 -21.52
N SER A 187 -0.18 34.30 -21.60
CA SER A 187 -0.90 35.02 -22.67
C SER A 187 -0.56 36.50 -22.65
N LEU A 188 -0.61 37.14 -21.47
CA LEU A 188 -0.30 38.55 -21.30
C LEU A 188 1.16 38.88 -21.67
N ILE A 189 2.11 37.98 -21.38
CA ILE A 189 3.52 38.16 -21.80
C ILE A 189 3.62 38.13 -23.33
N LYS A 190 2.92 37.20 -24.00
CA LYS A 190 2.88 37.13 -25.47
C LYS A 190 2.25 38.37 -26.07
N GLU A 191 1.09 38.78 -25.58
CA GLU A 191 0.40 39.99 -26.02
C GLU A 191 1.25 41.25 -25.83
N LYS A 192 1.98 41.36 -24.72
CA LYS A 192 2.93 42.46 -24.51
C LYS A 192 4.09 42.43 -25.51
N ALA A 193 4.64 41.26 -25.81
CA ALA A 193 5.70 41.12 -26.80
C ALA A 193 5.20 41.49 -28.21
N GLU A 194 3.99 41.06 -28.57
CA GLU A 194 3.32 41.43 -29.82
C GLU A 194 3.06 42.93 -29.89
N ALA A 195 2.56 43.55 -28.82
CA ALA A 195 2.34 45.00 -28.75
C ALA A 195 3.64 45.78 -28.94
N VAL A 196 4.76 45.38 -28.31
CA VAL A 196 6.08 46.01 -28.52
C VAL A 196 6.54 45.86 -29.97
N SER A 197 6.35 44.68 -30.58
CA SER A 197 6.70 44.46 -31.99
C SER A 197 5.85 45.32 -32.94
N LEU A 198 4.57 45.52 -32.63
CA LEU A 198 3.68 46.42 -33.36
C LEU A 198 4.09 47.88 -33.19
N GLU A 199 4.45 48.33 -31.99
CA GLU A 199 4.98 49.69 -31.76
C GLU A 199 6.28 49.95 -32.54
N GLU A 200 7.20 48.97 -32.58
CA GLU A 200 8.42 49.06 -33.38
C GLU A 200 8.11 49.15 -34.88
N SER A 201 7.15 48.35 -35.35
CA SER A 201 6.69 48.36 -36.73
C SER A 201 6.01 49.69 -37.09
N GLU A 202 5.19 50.25 -36.19
CA GLU A 202 4.57 51.56 -36.33
C GLU A 202 5.63 52.67 -36.41
N ARG A 203 6.64 52.65 -35.52
CA ARG A 203 7.77 53.60 -35.58
C ARG A 203 8.52 53.51 -36.90
N LEU A 204 8.76 52.30 -37.41
CA LEU A 204 9.40 52.10 -38.72
C LEU A 204 8.55 52.67 -39.85
N LEU A 205 7.24 52.41 -39.85
CA LEU A 205 6.31 52.93 -40.85
C LEU A 205 6.24 54.46 -40.81
N ASN A 206 6.19 55.06 -39.62
CA ASN A 206 6.19 56.51 -39.46
C ASN A 206 7.48 57.16 -39.98
N ARG A 207 8.65 56.52 -39.76
CA ARG A 207 9.91 56.97 -40.38
C ARG A 207 9.85 56.92 -41.91
N LYS A 208 9.39 55.80 -42.47
CA LYS A 208 9.23 55.66 -43.92
C LYS A 208 8.25 56.69 -44.51
N LEU A 209 7.17 56.98 -43.80
CA LEU A 209 6.18 57.99 -44.20
C LEU A 209 6.80 59.39 -44.22
N GLU A 210 7.63 59.71 -43.22
CA GLU A 210 8.37 60.97 -43.18
C GLU A 210 9.42 61.07 -44.30
N ASP A 211 10.15 59.99 -44.58
CA ASP A 211 11.06 59.92 -45.72
C ASP A 211 10.32 60.16 -47.05
N LEU A 212 9.14 59.56 -47.24
CA LEU A 212 8.31 59.76 -48.41
C LEU A 212 7.78 61.21 -48.52
N LYS A 213 7.40 61.84 -47.41
CA LYS A 213 7.03 63.26 -47.38
C LYS A 213 8.20 64.13 -47.82
N ASN A 214 9.40 63.87 -47.29
CA ASN A 214 10.61 64.59 -47.66
C ASN A 214 10.96 64.41 -49.15
N MET A 215 10.83 63.18 -49.67
CA MET A 215 11.01 62.92 -51.10
C MET A 215 9.99 63.67 -51.96
N THR A 216 8.72 63.69 -51.54
CA THR A 216 7.65 64.42 -52.24
C THR A 216 7.96 65.92 -52.27
N ALA A 217 8.36 66.51 -51.14
CA ALA A 217 8.77 67.91 -51.07
C ALA A 217 9.99 68.22 -51.96
N MET A 218 10.96 67.30 -52.04
CA MET A 218 12.10 67.43 -52.96
C MET A 218 11.66 67.37 -54.44
N ILE A 219 10.74 66.47 -54.78
CA ILE A 219 10.18 66.36 -56.14
C ILE A 219 9.39 67.62 -56.49
N GLU A 220 8.54 68.14 -55.59
CA GLU A 220 7.81 69.39 -55.79
C GLU A 220 8.75 70.57 -55.98
N LYS A 221 9.81 70.67 -55.18
CA LYS A 221 10.85 71.70 -55.33
C LYS A 221 11.55 71.58 -56.69
N LYS A 222 11.95 70.37 -57.09
CA LYS A 222 12.54 70.11 -58.41
C LYS A 222 11.57 70.46 -59.53
N LEU A 223 10.30 70.09 -59.42
CA LEU A 223 9.25 70.40 -60.40
C LEU A 223 9.04 71.90 -60.51
N SER A 224 9.04 72.64 -59.40
CA SER A 224 8.93 74.11 -59.40
C SER A 224 10.14 74.78 -60.08
N ALA A 225 11.35 74.27 -59.82
CA ALA A 225 12.58 74.74 -60.46
C ALA A 225 12.58 74.41 -61.95
N GLU A 226 12.17 73.19 -62.33
CA GLU A 226 12.06 72.75 -63.72
C GLU A 226 10.99 73.55 -64.46
N ASN A 227 9.83 73.81 -63.87
CA ASN A 227 8.81 74.68 -64.47
C ASN A 227 9.34 76.10 -64.68
N THR A 228 10.17 76.61 -63.77
CA THR A 228 10.85 77.90 -63.94
C THR A 228 11.86 77.82 -65.09
N ALA A 229 12.67 76.77 -65.14
CA ALA A 229 13.64 76.52 -66.21
C ALA A 229 12.97 76.29 -67.57
N ILE A 230 11.81 75.63 -67.62
CA ILE A 230 10.98 75.45 -68.81
C ILE A 230 10.47 76.81 -69.25
N LYS A 231 9.94 77.64 -68.34
CA LYS A 231 9.49 79.00 -68.69
C LYS A 231 10.64 79.87 -69.21
N ASP A 232 11.82 79.75 -68.61
CA ASP A 232 13.04 80.42 -69.07
C ASP A 232 13.48 79.88 -70.44
N SER A 233 13.38 78.55 -70.64
CA SER A 233 13.69 77.86 -71.89
C SER A 233 12.67 78.15 -72.97
N GLU A 234 11.39 78.29 -72.68
CA GLU A 234 10.35 78.74 -73.61
C GLU A 234 10.64 80.18 -74.03
N SER A 235 10.99 81.05 -73.07
CA SER A 235 11.43 82.42 -73.34
C SER A 235 12.73 82.44 -74.17
N HIS A 236 13.61 81.46 -73.94
CA HIS A 236 14.84 81.29 -74.71
C HIS A 236 14.58 80.70 -76.09
N ILE A 237 13.67 79.74 -76.25
CA ILE A 237 13.23 79.14 -77.52
C ILE A 237 12.49 80.18 -78.35
N GLN A 238 11.73 81.08 -77.75
CA GLN A 238 11.19 82.24 -78.46
C GLN A 238 12.32 83.13 -78.98
N ARG A 239 13.31 83.46 -78.13
CA ARG A 239 14.51 84.22 -78.55
C ARG A 239 15.34 83.49 -79.59
N LEU A 240 15.51 82.18 -79.45
CA LEU A 240 16.22 81.33 -80.38
C LEU A 240 15.40 81.13 -81.64
N GLY A 241 14.08 81.08 -81.60
CA GLY A 241 13.22 81.06 -82.79
C GLY A 241 13.51 82.30 -83.64
N LEU A 242 13.54 83.48 -83.01
CA LEU A 242 13.98 84.72 -83.65
C LEU A 242 15.42 84.62 -84.21
N LEU A 243 16.35 84.03 -83.46
CA LEU A 243 17.74 83.84 -83.92
C LEU A 243 17.89 82.73 -84.97
N THR A 244 17.05 81.69 -84.96
CA THR A 244 17.09 80.52 -85.84
C THR A 244 16.44 80.87 -87.16
N GLU A 245 15.44 81.75 -87.19
CA GLU A 245 15.10 82.49 -88.42
C GLU A 245 16.36 83.16 -89.01
N GLY A 246 17.17 83.80 -88.15
CA GLY A 246 18.44 84.44 -88.54
C GLY A 246 19.65 83.53 -88.75
N ILE A 247 19.61 82.27 -88.30
CA ILE A 247 20.68 81.27 -88.48
C ILE A 247 20.29 80.27 -89.57
N LYS A 248 19.02 80.00 -89.84
CA LYS A 248 18.58 79.29 -91.06
C LYS A 248 19.01 80.05 -92.31
N GLN A 249 19.14 81.38 -92.21
CA GLN A 249 19.86 82.21 -93.18
C GLN A 249 21.36 81.86 -93.28
N ARG A 250 22.04 81.56 -92.17
CA ARG A 250 23.50 81.32 -92.08
C ARG A 250 23.97 79.85 -92.19
N VAL A 251 23.21 78.85 -91.74
CA VAL A 251 23.55 77.41 -91.81
C VAL A 251 23.35 76.83 -93.20
N ASN A 252 22.58 77.51 -94.06
CA ASN A 252 22.67 77.27 -95.49
C ASN A 252 24.09 77.57 -96.05
N GLU A 253 24.90 78.33 -95.32
CA GLU A 253 26.24 78.77 -95.71
C GLU A 253 27.37 77.83 -95.18
N GLU A 254 27.16 77.07 -94.08
CA GLU A 254 28.25 76.34 -93.38
C GLU A 254 28.17 74.79 -93.37
N LYS A 255 27.13 74.15 -93.94
CA LYS A 255 26.92 72.68 -93.96
C LYS A 255 27.96 71.85 -94.76
N ILE A 256 29.12 72.42 -95.09
CA ILE A 256 30.07 71.87 -96.04
C ILE A 256 31.20 71.06 -95.36
N VAL A 257 31.40 71.11 -94.03
CA VAL A 257 32.76 70.84 -93.50
C VAL A 257 32.98 69.65 -92.52
N VAL A 258 32.05 69.14 -91.70
CA VAL A 258 32.51 68.43 -90.45
C VAL A 258 31.85 67.10 -90.07
N GLU A 259 31.61 66.16 -90.99
CA GLU A 259 31.04 64.82 -90.66
C GLU A 259 32.03 63.73 -90.13
N PRO A 260 33.36 63.69 -90.36
CA PRO A 260 34.12 62.44 -90.14
C PRO A 260 34.84 62.24 -88.79
N LEU A 261 34.63 63.07 -87.75
CA LEU A 261 35.48 63.04 -86.53
C LEU A 261 34.96 62.17 -85.35
N ILE A 262 33.80 61.51 -85.44
CA ILE A 262 33.14 60.87 -84.28
C ILE A 262 33.46 59.35 -84.11
N GLN A 263 34.36 58.78 -84.90
CA GLN A 263 34.62 57.31 -84.88
C GLN A 263 35.58 56.79 -83.79
N LYS A 264 36.18 57.64 -82.93
CA LYS A 264 37.39 57.25 -82.16
C LYS A 264 37.25 56.97 -80.66
N SER A 265 36.03 56.88 -80.09
CA SER A 265 35.83 56.95 -78.63
C SER A 265 35.28 55.68 -77.92
N ARG A 266 35.31 54.48 -78.54
CA ARG A 266 34.62 53.28 -78.00
C ARG A 266 35.49 52.12 -77.51
N GLU A 267 36.72 52.35 -77.05
CA GLU A 267 37.68 51.27 -76.76
C GLU A 267 38.11 51.08 -75.28
N GLN A 268 37.50 51.76 -74.30
CA GLN A 268 38.02 51.80 -72.91
C GLN A 268 37.13 51.21 -71.80
N GLU A 269 36.21 50.28 -72.07
CA GLU A 269 35.20 49.87 -71.07
C GLU A 269 35.20 48.39 -70.66
N LYS A 270 36.36 47.72 -70.59
CA LYS A 270 36.40 46.24 -70.39
C LYS A 270 37.35 45.67 -69.32
N LYS A 271 37.64 46.39 -68.23
CA LYS A 271 38.69 45.96 -67.27
C LYS A 271 38.38 46.00 -65.75
N VAL A 272 37.12 45.98 -65.31
CA VAL A 272 36.82 46.05 -63.85
C VAL A 272 35.79 45.00 -63.41
N MET A 273 36.04 43.72 -63.73
CA MET A 273 35.14 42.61 -63.36
C MET A 273 35.89 41.39 -62.77
N GLU A 274 36.93 41.60 -61.95
CA GLU A 274 37.77 40.49 -61.43
C GLU A 274 38.25 40.68 -59.97
N ILE A 275 37.40 41.11 -59.04
CA ILE A 275 37.68 40.95 -57.60
C ILE A 275 36.52 40.24 -56.92
N GLN A 276 36.51 38.95 -57.24
CA GLN A 276 35.88 37.85 -56.55
C GLN A 276 36.56 37.61 -55.19
N ASP A 277 35.86 36.85 -54.35
CA ASP A 277 36.46 35.85 -53.45
C ASP A 277 37.58 36.30 -52.53
N LYS A 278 37.21 36.67 -51.31
CA LYS A 278 38.06 36.33 -50.17
C LYS A 278 37.31 36.42 -48.86
N ILE A 279 37.48 35.34 -48.09
CA ILE A 279 37.39 35.29 -46.63
C ILE A 279 36.02 34.81 -46.13
N LEU A 280 35.77 33.50 -46.25
CA LEU A 280 36.17 32.48 -45.25
C LEU A 280 35.19 32.46 -44.07
N LYS A 281 34.34 31.44 -43.96
CA LYS A 281 34.70 30.15 -43.33
C LYS A 281 35.34 30.33 -41.94
N LYS A 282 34.56 29.98 -40.91
CA LYS A 282 34.93 29.12 -39.74
C LYS A 282 33.78 29.22 -38.71
N ILE A 283 32.76 28.34 -38.71
CA ILE A 283 32.74 26.98 -38.10
C ILE A 283 33.01 27.07 -36.59
N ALA A 284 31.95 26.98 -35.75
CA ALA A 284 31.58 25.81 -34.89
C ALA A 284 32.52 25.64 -33.67
N GLU A 285 32.08 25.52 -32.41
CA GLU A 285 31.39 24.37 -31.83
C GLU A 285 31.16 24.56 -30.30
N ASN A 286 30.07 23.97 -29.78
CA ASN A 286 29.92 23.19 -28.52
C ASN A 286 29.49 23.80 -27.15
N GLU A 287 28.47 23.11 -26.59
CA GLU A 287 27.68 23.23 -25.34
C GLU A 287 28.11 22.26 -24.21
N LYS A 288 27.47 22.44 -23.02
CA LYS A 288 27.12 21.50 -21.89
C LYS A 288 27.83 21.83 -20.56
N SER A 289 27.28 21.65 -19.33
CA SER A 289 26.00 21.13 -18.76
C SER A 289 25.97 21.36 -17.21
N VAL A 290 24.80 21.22 -16.57
CA VAL A 290 24.44 21.45 -15.13
C VAL A 290 24.11 20.14 -14.38
N SER A 291 24.25 20.10 -13.03
CA SER A 291 23.37 19.45 -11.99
C SER A 291 24.18 19.05 -10.73
N SER A 292 23.96 19.58 -9.51
CA SER A 292 22.88 19.48 -8.48
C SER A 292 22.98 18.29 -7.51
N ALA A 293 23.03 18.60 -6.21
CA ALA A 293 23.28 17.71 -5.07
C ALA A 293 22.06 17.60 -4.11
N LYS A 294 21.96 16.51 -3.33
CA LYS A 294 21.31 16.42 -1.99
C LYS A 294 21.36 15.00 -1.40
N SER A 295 21.51 14.88 -0.06
CA SER A 295 20.81 13.91 0.83
C SER A 295 21.58 13.64 2.15
N VAL A 296 20.97 13.95 3.30
CA VAL A 296 21.32 13.44 4.65
C VAL A 296 20.03 13.29 5.46
N THR A 297 19.70 12.08 5.92
CA THR A 297 18.90 11.80 7.15
C THR A 297 18.74 10.29 7.33
N GLY A 298 19.58 9.66 8.17
CA GLY A 298 19.57 8.20 8.36
C GLY A 298 19.77 7.70 9.79
N LYS A 299 19.73 8.57 10.82
CA LYS A 299 20.15 8.19 12.19
C LYS A 299 19.09 8.31 13.29
N PHE A 300 17.80 8.49 12.97
CA PHE A 300 16.73 8.61 13.98
C PHE A 300 15.82 7.38 14.12
N LYS A 301 16.03 6.33 13.31
CA LYS A 301 15.09 5.19 13.20
C LYS A 301 15.37 4.04 14.18
N SER A 302 16.59 3.88 14.67
CA SER A 302 17.02 2.69 15.43
C SER A 302 16.82 2.77 16.96
N LEU A 303 16.34 3.89 17.49
CA LEU A 303 16.07 4.05 18.94
C LEU A 303 14.61 3.79 19.32
N PHE A 304 13.67 3.82 18.37
CA PHE A 304 12.24 3.57 18.61
C PHE A 304 11.88 2.08 18.63
N GLU A 305 12.65 1.23 17.94
CA GLU A 305 12.36 -0.19 17.76
C GLU A 305 12.59 -1.01 19.04
N LYS A 306 13.50 -0.60 19.93
CA LYS A 306 13.83 -1.33 21.16
C LYS A 306 12.81 -1.13 22.29
N LYS A 307 12.07 -0.01 22.29
CA LYS A 307 11.07 0.32 23.32
C LYS A 307 9.72 -0.40 23.10
N LEU A 308 9.37 -0.65 21.83
CA LEU A 308 8.16 -1.37 21.44
C LEU A 308 8.26 -2.88 21.73
N MET A 309 9.44 -3.47 21.55
CA MET A 309 9.65 -4.91 21.79
C MET A 309 9.42 -5.34 23.25
N ALA A 310 9.68 -4.48 24.23
CA ALA A 310 9.50 -4.80 25.64
C ALA A 310 8.02 -4.77 26.09
N MET A 311 7.20 -3.91 25.48
CA MET A 311 5.76 -3.83 25.80
C MET A 311 4.97 -5.01 25.22
N ASP A 312 5.31 -5.46 24.01
CA ASP A 312 4.66 -6.59 23.36
C ASP A 312 4.91 -7.92 24.12
N LEU A 313 6.11 -8.07 24.72
CA LEU A 313 6.47 -9.24 25.50
C LEU A 313 5.65 -9.34 26.81
N ILE A 314 5.33 -8.24 27.48
CA ILE A 314 4.55 -8.24 28.73
C ILE A 314 3.08 -8.63 28.47
N TYR A 315 2.50 -8.13 27.37
CA TYR A 315 1.12 -8.46 27.01
C TYR A 315 0.98 -9.94 26.62
N LYS A 316 1.96 -10.45 25.87
CA LYS A 316 1.97 -11.84 25.42
C LYS A 316 2.06 -12.84 26.58
N VAL A 317 2.96 -12.60 27.55
CA VAL A 317 3.15 -13.49 28.71
C VAL A 317 1.89 -13.59 29.58
N ASN A 318 1.16 -12.48 29.81
CA ASN A 318 -0.07 -12.52 30.60
C ASN A 318 -1.20 -13.28 29.90
N LYS A 319 -1.36 -13.09 28.58
CA LYS A 319 -2.37 -13.80 27.80
C LYS A 319 -2.10 -15.30 27.75
N ASP A 320 -0.84 -15.68 27.53
CA ASP A 320 -0.45 -17.09 27.44
C ASP A 320 -0.66 -17.82 28.77
N ARG A 321 -0.49 -17.15 29.91
CA ARG A 321 -0.82 -17.69 31.26
C ARG A 321 -2.30 -18.02 31.39
N ASP A 322 -3.17 -17.06 31.08
CA ASP A 322 -4.62 -17.19 31.28
C ASP A 322 -5.20 -18.28 30.36
N ASP A 323 -4.69 -18.37 29.14
CA ASP A 323 -5.04 -19.44 28.20
C ASP A 323 -4.55 -20.82 28.69
N LEU A 324 -3.34 -20.92 29.26
CA LEU A 324 -2.80 -22.15 29.85
C LEU A 324 -3.64 -22.63 31.05
N GLU A 325 -4.00 -21.73 31.95
CA GLU A 325 -4.81 -22.03 33.13
C GLU A 325 -6.21 -22.52 32.75
N LYS A 326 -6.87 -21.84 31.81
CA LYS A 326 -8.18 -22.24 31.31
C LYS A 326 -8.14 -23.62 30.65
N ASN A 327 -7.15 -23.86 29.79
CA ASN A 327 -7.01 -25.15 29.11
C ASN A 327 -6.75 -26.29 30.10
N LEU A 328 -5.95 -26.06 31.14
CA LEU A 328 -5.72 -27.05 32.20
C LEU A 328 -6.98 -27.31 33.04
N MET A 329 -7.74 -26.26 33.40
CA MET A 329 -9.01 -26.41 34.11
C MET A 329 -10.04 -27.19 33.28
N ASP A 330 -10.13 -26.92 31.99
CA ASP A 330 -11.05 -27.63 31.09
C ASP A 330 -10.64 -29.10 30.92
N LEU A 331 -9.34 -29.40 30.84
CA LEU A 331 -8.83 -30.77 30.84
C LEU A 331 -9.15 -31.51 32.14
N ILE A 332 -9.01 -30.86 33.30
CA ILE A 332 -9.35 -31.43 34.61
C ILE A 332 -10.86 -31.67 34.71
N LYS A 333 -11.69 -30.71 34.28
CA LYS A 333 -13.14 -30.84 34.26
C LYS A 333 -13.59 -31.98 33.35
N LYS A 334 -13.00 -32.10 32.15
CA LYS A 334 -13.26 -33.22 31.23
C LYS A 334 -12.86 -34.56 31.83
N ALA A 335 -11.64 -34.65 32.38
CA ALA A 335 -11.16 -35.85 33.07
C ALA A 335 -12.06 -36.27 34.24
N LYS A 336 -12.61 -35.30 34.99
CA LYS A 336 -13.57 -35.55 36.08
C LYS A 336 -14.97 -35.90 35.59
N SER A 337 -15.47 -35.24 34.54
CA SER A 337 -16.79 -35.53 33.96
C SER A 337 -16.88 -36.91 33.31
N PHE A 338 -15.74 -37.47 32.86
CA PHE A 338 -15.70 -38.86 32.38
C PHE A 338 -16.11 -39.90 33.42
N GLN A 339 -16.10 -39.59 34.72
CA GLN A 339 -16.69 -40.47 35.74
C GLN A 339 -18.22 -40.54 35.66
N LEU A 340 -18.88 -39.50 35.13
CA LEU A 340 -20.33 -39.38 35.11
C LEU A 340 -20.95 -39.96 33.82
N THR A 341 -20.19 -39.99 32.72
CA THR A 341 -20.67 -40.41 31.39
C THR A 341 -20.23 -41.82 30.98
N MET A 342 -19.78 -42.66 31.91
CA MET A 342 -19.30 -44.05 31.68
C MET A 342 -20.36 -45.03 31.11
N ARG A 343 -20.90 -44.77 29.93
CA ARG A 343 -21.69 -45.73 29.15
C ARG A 343 -20.81 -46.38 28.09
N LYS A 344 -20.01 -47.36 28.55
CA LYS A 344 -19.34 -48.52 27.91
C LYS A 344 -18.83 -48.53 26.45
N GLY A 345 -18.93 -47.47 25.64
CA GLY A 345 -18.60 -47.52 24.21
C GLY A 345 -17.29 -46.86 23.77
N ASP A 346 -17.07 -45.59 24.14
CA ASP A 346 -16.09 -44.72 23.45
C ASP A 346 -14.92 -44.19 24.32
N ILE A 347 -14.74 -44.78 25.50
CA ILE A 347 -13.79 -44.32 26.53
C ILE A 347 -12.34 -44.26 26.01
N GLY A 348 -11.96 -45.18 25.12
CA GLY A 348 -10.61 -45.21 24.54
C GLY A 348 -10.29 -43.99 23.68
N LYS A 349 -11.22 -43.60 22.80
CA LYS A 349 -11.05 -42.44 21.91
C LYS A 349 -10.99 -41.13 22.69
N GLU A 350 -11.85 -41.00 23.70
CA GLU A 350 -11.88 -39.82 24.57
C GLU A 350 -10.59 -39.67 25.40
N MET A 351 -9.97 -40.79 25.80
CA MET A 351 -8.68 -40.78 26.51
C MET A 351 -7.53 -40.33 25.60
N VAL A 352 -7.47 -40.84 24.37
CA VAL A 352 -6.45 -40.45 23.39
C VAL A 352 -6.55 -38.95 23.06
N ASP A 353 -7.76 -38.42 22.94
CA ASP A 353 -8.00 -36.97 22.74
C ASP A 353 -7.53 -36.15 23.97
N LEU A 354 -7.74 -36.66 25.18
CA LEU A 354 -7.27 -36.06 26.43
C LEU A 354 -5.73 -36.00 26.52
N GLU A 355 -5.06 -37.10 26.18
CA GLU A 355 -3.60 -37.19 26.14
C GLU A 355 -3.01 -36.25 25.10
N LYS A 356 -3.61 -36.20 23.90
CA LYS A 356 -3.20 -35.27 22.84
C LYS A 356 -3.32 -33.81 23.31
N LYS A 357 -4.47 -33.41 23.85
CA LYS A 357 -4.68 -32.05 24.38
C LYS A 357 -3.73 -31.70 25.51
N PHE A 358 -3.39 -32.66 26.36
CA PHE A 358 -2.41 -32.45 27.41
C PHE A 358 -1.00 -32.25 26.87
N THR A 359 -0.56 -33.03 25.88
CA THR A 359 0.75 -32.80 25.24
C THR A 359 0.84 -31.44 24.54
N GLU A 360 -0.27 -30.93 23.99
CA GLU A 360 -0.33 -29.57 23.44
C GLU A 360 -0.19 -28.49 24.53
N VAL A 361 -0.87 -28.68 25.66
CA VAL A 361 -0.78 -27.80 26.84
C VAL A 361 0.63 -27.80 27.44
N ASP A 362 1.27 -28.97 27.52
CA ASP A 362 2.64 -29.11 28.03
C ASP A 362 3.68 -28.41 27.13
N LYS A 363 3.51 -28.49 25.81
CA LYS A 363 4.31 -27.71 24.86
C LYS A 363 4.13 -26.20 25.04
N LYS A 364 2.88 -25.74 25.22
CA LYS A 364 2.59 -24.31 25.48
C LYS A 364 3.23 -23.83 26.79
N LYS A 365 3.23 -24.67 27.82
CA LYS A 365 3.91 -24.40 29.10
C LYS A 365 5.41 -24.20 28.90
N GLY A 366 6.08 -25.04 28.12
CA GLY A 366 7.52 -24.88 27.83
C GLY A 366 7.85 -23.57 27.08
N ILE A 367 6.97 -23.12 26.19
CA ILE A 367 7.09 -21.82 25.50
C ILE A 367 6.93 -20.68 26.51
N PHE A 368 5.88 -20.72 27.34
CA PHE A 368 5.63 -19.75 28.39
C PHE A 368 6.82 -19.60 29.35
N GLU A 369 7.41 -20.71 29.81
CA GLU A 369 8.60 -20.68 30.67
C GLU A 369 9.81 -20.01 29.99
N THR A 370 9.98 -20.21 28.68
CA THR A 370 11.06 -19.60 27.91
C THR A 370 10.85 -18.10 27.73
N GLU A 371 9.61 -17.67 27.50
CA GLU A 371 9.25 -16.25 27.37
C GLU A 371 9.33 -15.51 28.70
N LEU A 372 8.92 -16.16 29.80
CA LEU A 372 9.07 -15.64 31.15
C LEU A 372 10.55 -15.43 31.51
N LYS A 373 11.43 -16.38 31.17
CA LYS A 373 12.89 -16.24 31.34
C LYS A 373 13.47 -15.08 30.53
N LYS A 374 13.01 -14.87 29.30
CA LYS A 374 13.40 -13.72 28.47
C LYS A 374 12.93 -12.40 29.08
N LEU A 375 11.71 -12.32 29.58
CA LEU A 375 11.18 -11.15 30.25
C LEU A 375 12.01 -10.80 31.50
N ILE A 376 12.34 -11.80 32.32
CA ILE A 376 13.19 -11.64 33.51
C ILE A 376 14.60 -11.13 33.13
N SER A 377 15.15 -11.55 31.99
CA SER A 377 16.45 -11.08 31.48
C SER A 377 16.45 -9.66 30.90
N VAL A 378 15.27 -9.07 30.66
CA VAL A 378 15.15 -7.66 30.21
C VAL A 378 15.18 -6.69 31.40
N PHE A 379 14.87 -7.17 32.60
CA PHE A 379 14.81 -6.38 33.85
C PHE A 379 15.98 -6.62 34.81
N ARG A 380 16.87 -7.57 34.49
CA ARG A 380 18.20 -7.70 35.09
C ARG A 380 19.23 -7.10 34.15
#